data_AF-A0A6V7J2C6-F1
#
_entry.id   AF-A0A6V7J2C6-F1
#
_cell.length_a   1.000
_cell.length_b   1.000
_cell.length_c   1.000
_cell.angle_alpha   90.00
_cell.angle_beta   90.00
_cell.angle_gamma   90.00
#
_symmetry.space_group_name_H-M   'P 1'
#
loop_
_entity.id
_entity.type
_entity.pdbx_description
1 polymer ?
#
loop_
_entity_poly.entity_id
_entity_poly.type
_entity_poly.pdbx_seq_one_letter_code
_entity_poly.pdbx_strand_id
1 'polypeptide(L)'
;DLSRYEDLRALTLIKCRDILDFNFIGLNKLTKLIYLRIAGITSTNKLREPLSNLSRLEYLSLSNVNLHKNDLILLIKNNPGLLYLNIE
;
A
#
# COMPACT_ATOMS: atom_id res chain seq x y z
N ASP A 1 14.08 -1.85 0.33
CA ASP A 1 13.42 -3.07 -0.16
C ASP A 1 12.66 -3.70 0.99
N LEU A 2 11.33 -3.77 0.86
CA LEU A 2 10.42 -4.35 1.85
C LEU A 2 10.29 -5.87 1.70
N SER A 3 10.76 -6.45 0.59
CA SER A 3 10.65 -7.90 0.33
C SER A 3 11.26 -8.77 1.43
N ARG A 4 12.22 -8.23 2.21
CA ARG A 4 12.83 -8.93 3.34
C ARG A 4 11.91 -9.15 4.53
N TYR A 5 10.71 -8.55 4.52
CA TYR A 5 9.73 -8.62 5.61
C TYR A 5 8.46 -9.39 5.18
N GLU A 6 8.59 -10.52 4.47
CA GLU A 6 7.47 -11.27 3.87
C GLU A 6 6.38 -11.69 4.88
N ASP A 7 6.74 -11.82 6.16
CA ASP A 7 5.84 -12.16 7.27
C ASP A 7 5.10 -10.96 7.89
N LEU A 8 5.37 -9.75 7.41
CA LEU A 8 4.75 -8.54 7.96
C LEU A 8 3.23 -8.58 7.77
N ARG A 9 2.50 -8.39 8.87
CA ARG A 9 1.03 -8.35 8.89
C ARG A 9 0.46 -6.94 8.95
N ALA A 10 1.22 -5.98 9.46
CA ALA A 10 0.80 -4.60 9.57
C ALA A 10 1.95 -3.67 9.15
N LEU A 11 1.66 -2.73 8.25
CA LEU A 11 2.60 -1.72 7.82
C LEU A 11 1.94 -0.34 7.94
N THR A 12 2.61 0.56 8.66
CA THR A 12 2.23 1.97 8.75
C THR A 12 3.40 2.83 8.32
N LEU A 13 3.17 3.71 7.35
CA LEU A 13 4.13 4.68 6.83
C LEU A 13 3.47 6.07 6.89
N ILE A 14 3.91 6.92 7.81
CA ILE A 14 3.31 8.25 8.06
C ILE A 14 4.40 9.33 7.99
N LYS A 15 4.12 10.42 7.26
CA LYS A 15 4.95 11.64 7.20
C LYS A 15 6.42 11.37 6.84
N CYS A 16 6.65 10.55 5.82
CA CYS A 16 7.97 10.34 5.22
C CYS A 16 8.35 11.52 4.29
N ARG A 17 8.24 12.77 4.79
CA ARG A 17 8.29 14.01 3.98
C ARG A 17 9.66 14.29 3.35
N ASP A 18 10.73 13.72 3.90
CA ASP A 18 12.09 13.92 3.39
C ASP A 18 12.55 12.80 2.46
N ILE A 19 11.70 11.79 2.21
CA ILE A 19 12.02 10.71 1.30
C ILE A 19 11.42 11.01 -0.07
N LEU A 20 12.11 11.90 -0.80
CA LEU A 20 11.75 12.34 -2.15
C LEU A 20 11.67 11.21 -3.18
N ASP A 21 12.20 10.02 -2.87
CA ASP A 21 12.21 8.85 -3.74
C ASP A 21 12.06 7.54 -2.95
N PHE A 22 11.06 7.44 -2.05
CA PHE A 22 10.77 6.14 -1.45
C PHE A 22 10.07 5.26 -2.49
N ASN A 23 10.87 4.53 -3.26
CA ASN A 23 10.38 3.44 -4.05
C ASN A 23 9.99 2.32 -3.08
N PHE A 24 8.69 2.00 -2.99
CA PHE A 24 8.14 0.89 -2.23
C PHE A 24 8.50 -0.47 -2.84
N ILE A 25 9.79 -0.68 -3.15
CA ILE A 25 10.32 -1.90 -3.73
C ILE A 25 9.93 -3.07 -2.83
N GLY A 26 9.26 -4.05 -3.40
CA GLY A 26 8.87 -5.27 -2.70
C GLY A 26 7.62 -5.14 -1.82
N LEU A 27 6.89 -4.02 -1.86
CA LEU A 27 5.61 -3.91 -1.16
C LEU A 27 4.59 -4.93 -1.70
N ASN A 28 4.62 -5.20 -3.00
CA ASN A 28 3.77 -6.21 -3.63
C ASN A 28 4.12 -7.67 -3.21
N LYS A 29 5.23 -7.88 -2.50
CA LYS A 29 5.64 -9.20 -1.97
C LYS A 29 5.06 -9.48 -0.58
N LEU A 30 4.52 -8.46 0.10
CA LEU A 30 4.01 -8.59 1.45
C LEU A 30 2.59 -9.21 1.48
N THR A 31 2.43 -10.39 0.90
CA THR A 31 1.14 -11.09 0.70
C THR A 31 0.45 -11.50 2.00
N LYS A 32 1.14 -11.40 3.15
CA LYS A 32 0.61 -11.64 4.49
C LYS A 32 0.07 -10.37 5.16
N LEU A 33 0.17 -9.19 4.53
CA LEU A 33 -0.39 -7.95 5.07
C LEU A 33 -1.90 -8.01 5.23
N ILE A 34 -2.34 -7.61 6.41
CA ILE A 34 -3.74 -7.45 6.82
C ILE A 34 -4.06 -5.96 6.99
N TYR A 35 -3.08 -5.18 7.45
CA TYR A 35 -3.22 -3.75 7.70
C TYR A 35 -2.18 -2.96 6.89
N LEU A 36 -2.65 -2.04 6.05
CA LEU A 36 -1.80 -1.10 5.32
C LEU A 36 -2.29 0.34 5.53
N ARG A 37 -1.43 1.17 6.11
CA ARG A 37 -1.64 2.62 6.20
C ARG A 37 -0.45 3.36 5.61
N ILE A 38 -0.71 4.20 4.62
CA ILE A 38 0.25 5.08 3.99
C ILE A 38 -0.32 6.49 3.99
N ALA A 39 0.34 7.45 4.64
CA ALA A 39 -0.14 8.82 4.74
C ALA A 39 0.98 9.86 4.75
N GLY A 40 0.73 11.03 4.14
CA GLY A 40 1.65 12.17 4.19
C GLY A 40 2.97 11.92 3.49
N ILE A 41 2.91 11.18 2.38
CA ILE A 41 4.00 11.00 1.43
C ILE A 41 3.79 12.04 0.32
N THR A 42 4.85 12.60 -0.24
CA THR A 42 4.73 13.62 -1.30
C THR A 42 4.06 13.03 -2.53
N SER A 43 3.22 13.81 -3.22
CA SER A 43 2.43 13.39 -4.41
C SER A 43 3.27 12.92 -5.61
N THR A 44 4.59 13.13 -5.56
CA THR A 44 5.58 12.61 -6.52
C THR A 44 5.85 11.11 -6.36
N ASN A 45 5.59 10.54 -5.18
CA ASN A 45 5.83 9.14 -4.90
C ASN A 45 4.69 8.29 -5.46
N LYS A 46 4.93 7.76 -6.67
CA LYS A 46 4.05 6.77 -7.29
C LYS A 46 4.34 5.40 -6.69
N LEU A 47 3.28 4.66 -6.39
CA LEU A 47 3.39 3.21 -6.25
C LEU A 47 3.76 2.66 -7.63
N ARG A 48 5.02 2.25 -7.81
CA ARG A 48 5.52 1.72 -9.09
C ARG A 48 5.13 0.26 -9.30
N GLU A 49 4.83 -0.46 -8.23
CA GLU A 49 4.43 -1.85 -8.26
C GLU A 49 2.92 -1.96 -7.98
N PRO A 50 2.18 -2.73 -8.77
CA PRO A 50 0.76 -2.95 -8.51
C PRO A 50 0.59 -3.67 -7.17
N LEU A 51 -0.31 -3.13 -6.34
CA LEU A 51 -0.67 -3.71 -5.05
C LEU A 51 -1.63 -4.91 -5.18
N SER A 52 -2.03 -5.28 -6.40
CA SER A 52 -2.99 -6.35 -6.67
C SER A 52 -2.59 -7.72 -6.10
N ASN A 53 -1.31 -7.96 -5.83
CA ASN A 53 -0.86 -9.20 -5.18
C ASN A 53 -1.18 -9.27 -3.68
N LEU A 54 -1.55 -8.14 -3.05
CA LEU A 54 -2.05 -8.13 -1.68
C LEU A 54 -3.49 -8.64 -1.71
N SER A 55 -3.77 -9.76 -1.04
CA SER A 55 -5.06 -10.46 -1.09
C SER A 55 -5.64 -10.79 0.28
N ARG A 56 -5.04 -10.23 1.35
CA ARG A 56 -5.43 -10.48 2.75
C ARG A 56 -5.70 -9.20 3.54
N LEU A 57 -5.77 -8.05 2.87
CA LEU A 57 -6.02 -6.77 3.51
C LEU A 57 -7.44 -6.72 4.06
N GLU A 58 -7.53 -6.36 5.34
CA GLU A 58 -8.77 -6.03 6.03
C GLU A 58 -8.86 -4.51 6.28
N TYR A 59 -7.72 -3.82 6.32
CA TYR A 59 -7.64 -2.37 6.50
C TYR A 59 -6.70 -1.75 5.47
N LEU A 60 -7.21 -0.79 4.70
CA LEU A 60 -6.44 -0.01 3.75
C LEU A 60 -6.71 1.48 3.93
N SER A 61 -5.66 2.25 4.21
CA SER A 61 -5.69 3.72 4.20
C SER A 61 -4.54 4.25 3.36
N LEU A 62 -4.87 4.95 2.28
CA LEU A 62 -3.92 5.61 1.39
C LEU A 62 -4.28 7.10 1.34
N SER A 63 -3.47 7.95 1.97
CA SER A 63 -3.67 9.41 1.98
C SER A 63 -2.49 10.10 1.31
N ASN A 64 -2.77 10.95 0.32
CA ASN A 64 -1.79 11.62 -0.52
C ASN A 64 -0.87 10.64 -1.28
N VAL A 65 -1.44 9.54 -1.79
CA VAL A 65 -0.71 8.55 -2.59
C VAL A 65 -1.24 8.55 -4.02
N ASN A 66 -0.33 8.63 -5.00
CA ASN A 66 -0.70 8.52 -6.41
C ASN A 66 -0.82 7.04 -6.81
N LEU A 67 -2.04 6.52 -6.77
CA LEU A 67 -2.39 5.15 -7.19
C LEU A 67 -3.25 5.21 -8.45
N HIS A 68 -2.90 4.43 -9.48
CA HIS A 68 -3.72 4.34 -10.68
C HIS A 68 -5.08 3.71 -10.36
N LYS A 69 -6.16 4.26 -10.92
CA LYS A 69 -7.54 3.79 -10.70
C LYS A 69 -7.72 2.29 -10.95
N ASN A 70 -7.05 1.73 -11.96
CA ASN A 70 -7.14 0.30 -12.27
C ASN A 70 -6.49 -0.57 -11.20
N ASP A 71 -5.36 -0.14 -10.63
CA ASP A 71 -4.69 -0.85 -9.55
C ASP A 71 -5.56 -0.85 -8.29
N LEU A 72 -6.22 0.27 -8.00
CA LEU A 72 -7.18 0.34 -6.91
C LEU A 72 -8.36 -0.63 -7.10
N ILE A 73 -8.94 -0.67 -8.30
CA ILE A 73 -10.04 -1.59 -8.61
C ILE A 73 -9.61 -3.04 -8.43
N LEU A 74 -8.42 -3.41 -8.91
CA LEU A 74 -7.89 -4.76 -8.73
C LEU A 74 -7.59 -5.08 -7.27
N LEU A 75 -7.04 -4.13 -6.52
CA LEU A 75 -6.76 -4.27 -5.10
C LEU A 75 -8.04 -4.54 -4.32
N ILE A 76 -9.10 -3.75 -4.54
CA ILE A 76 -10.39 -3.97 -3.88
C ILE A 76 -10.98 -5.33 -4.28
N LYS A 77 -10.94 -5.68 -5.57
CA LYS A 77 -11.42 -6.99 -6.05
C LYS A 77 -10.69 -8.17 -5.40
N ASN A 78 -9.39 -8.05 -5.19
CA ASN A 78 -8.55 -9.09 -4.62
C ASN A 78 -8.63 -9.17 -3.09
N ASN A 79 -9.25 -8.19 -2.42
CA ASN A 79 -9.44 -8.15 -0.98
C ASN A 79 -10.95 -8.07 -0.63
N PRO A 80 -11.73 -9.14 -0.87
CA PRO A 80 -13.16 -9.16 -0.57
C PRO A 80 -13.46 -9.03 0.93
N GLY A 81 -12.48 -9.28 1.81
CA GLY A 81 -12.57 -9.11 3.26
C GLY A 81 -12.22 -7.72 3.77
N LEU A 82 -12.08 -6.72 2.89
CA LEU A 82 -11.72 -5.37 3.30
C LEU A 82 -12.84 -4.73 4.15
N LEU A 83 -12.53 -4.46 5.42
CA LEU A 83 -13.46 -3.88 6.39
C LEU A 83 -13.36 -2.35 6.45
N TYR A 84 -12.20 -1.80 6.08
CA TYR A 84 -11.96 -0.37 6.06
C TYR A 84 -11.19 0.05 4.82
N LEU A 85 -11.70 1.09 4.14
CA LEU A 85 -11.08 1.71 2.99
C LEU A 85 -11.10 3.24 3.14
N ASN A 86 -9.93 3.86 3.14
CA ASN A 86 -9.79 5.31 3.00
C ASN A 86 -8.80 5.64 1.88
N ILE A 87 -9.23 6.50 0.96
CA ILE A 87 -8.43 6.99 -0.16
C ILE A 87 -8.66 8.49 -0.27
N GLU A 88 -7.68 9.27 0.18
CA GLU A 88 -7.70 10.74 0.19
C GLU A 88 -6.52 11.31 -0.59
#